data_AF-A0A2J4RGH6-F1
#
_entry.id   AF-A0A2J4RGH6-F1
#
_cell.length_a   1.000
_cell.length_b   1.000
_cell.length_c   1.000
_cell.angle_alpha   90.00
_cell.angle_beta   90.00
_cell.angle_gamma   90.00
#
_symmetry.space_group_name_H-M   'P 1'
#
loop_
_entity.id
_entity.type
_entity.pdbx_description
1 polymer ?
#
loop_
_entity_poly.entity_id
_entity_poly.type
_entity_poly.pdbx_seq_one_letter_code
_entity_poly.pdbx_strand_id
1 'polypeptide(L)'
;GQGNEQTGYFGAMCVLGLSGVVLLFVCFCTTKERYTFAVQPGASVAKDLKLLLGNGQWRIMCVFKMMATCSNVVRGGATLYFVKYVMDHPELATQFLLYGSLATMFGSLCSSRLLGRFDRVKSFKWIIVAYSLISLLIFVTPAQHIALIFALNILFLFVFNTTTPLQWLMASDVVDYEESRSGRRLDGLVFSTYLFSLKIGLAIGGAVVGWILAFVNYSASNSVQPDEVLSTIKILFCVVPVVLYVGMFIMLSLYKLSDARVEAISQQLTKRRATQSEELPAAATAISH
;
A
#
# COMPACT_ATOMS: atom_id res chain seq x y z
N GLY A 1 28.44 -13.95 14.42
CA GLY A 1 29.03 -13.01 15.39
C GLY A 1 29.01 -13.65 16.75
N GLN A 2 30.14 -14.19 17.22
CA GLN A 2 30.31 -14.92 18.49
C GLN A 2 29.91 -14.05 19.72
N GLY A 3 28.61 -13.82 19.95
CA GLY A 3 28.09 -13.00 21.05
C GLY A 3 28.17 -11.48 20.87
N ASN A 4 28.82 -10.96 19.81
CA ASN A 4 28.91 -9.53 19.53
C ASN A 4 27.90 -9.12 18.44
N GLU A 5 26.86 -8.39 18.85
CA GLU A 5 25.75 -7.95 17.98
C GLU A 5 26.23 -7.05 16.83
N GLN A 6 27.25 -6.22 17.05
CA GLN A 6 27.75 -5.29 16.02
C GLN A 6 28.44 -6.04 14.87
N THR A 7 29.28 -7.03 15.18
CA THR A 7 29.95 -7.86 14.17
C THR A 7 28.98 -8.85 13.52
N GLY A 8 27.98 -9.33 14.27
CA GLY A 8 26.88 -10.14 13.73
C GLY A 8 26.04 -9.37 12.71
N TYR A 9 25.61 -8.16 13.08
CA TYR A 9 24.82 -7.29 12.22
C TYR A 9 25.60 -6.83 10.98
N PHE A 10 26.87 -6.43 11.15
CA PHE A 10 27.74 -6.06 10.03
C PHE A 10 27.91 -7.23 9.04
N GLY A 11 28.21 -8.44 9.53
CA GLY A 11 28.34 -9.63 8.68
C GLY A 11 27.04 -9.97 7.93
N ALA A 12 25.89 -9.90 8.62
CA ALA A 12 24.59 -10.12 7.99
C ALA A 12 24.29 -9.08 6.89
N MET A 13 24.58 -7.80 7.15
CA MET A 13 24.41 -6.73 6.17
C MET A 13 25.33 -6.87 4.96
N CYS A 14 26.58 -7.33 5.14
CA CYS A 14 27.47 -7.64 4.03
C CYS A 14 26.93 -8.76 3.15
N VAL A 15 26.45 -9.86 3.75
CA VAL A 15 25.86 -10.99 3.00
C VAL A 15 24.62 -10.55 2.22
N LEU A 16 23.70 -9.84 2.87
CA LEU A 16 22.49 -9.32 2.22
C LEU A 16 22.85 -8.33 1.11
N GLY A 17 23.79 -7.41 1.34
CA GLY A 17 24.26 -6.44 0.35
C GLY A 17 24.88 -7.10 -0.88
N LEU A 18 25.81 -8.04 -0.68
CA LEU A 18 26.44 -8.80 -1.77
C LEU A 18 25.39 -9.61 -2.56
N SER A 19 24.48 -10.28 -1.88
CA SER A 19 23.40 -11.02 -2.54
C SER A 19 22.49 -10.11 -3.37
N GLY A 20 22.20 -8.91 -2.87
CA GLY A 20 21.42 -7.90 -3.59
C GLY A 20 22.13 -7.39 -4.85
N VAL A 21 23.44 -7.15 -4.78
CA VAL A 21 24.24 -6.75 -5.97
C VAL A 21 24.20 -7.84 -7.03
N VAL A 22 24.38 -9.11 -6.65
CA VAL A 22 24.32 -10.24 -7.58
C VAL A 22 22.94 -10.32 -8.25
N LEU A 23 21.85 -10.21 -7.48
CA LEU A 23 20.50 -10.21 -8.03
C LEU A 23 20.23 -9.04 -8.99
N LEU A 24 20.74 -7.84 -8.70
CA LEU A 24 20.63 -6.68 -9.58
C LEU A 24 21.38 -6.90 -10.89
N PHE A 25 22.60 -7.45 -10.86
CA PHE A 25 23.35 -7.79 -12.07
C PHE A 25 22.65 -8.86 -12.90
N VAL A 26 22.11 -9.90 -12.27
CA VAL A 26 21.32 -10.93 -12.96
C VAL A 26 20.09 -10.30 -13.63
N CYS A 27 19.39 -9.40 -12.95
CA CYS A 27 18.24 -8.70 -13.49
C CYS A 27 18.64 -7.82 -14.70
N PHE A 28 19.73 -7.07 -14.59
CA PHE A 28 20.25 -6.25 -15.69
C PHE A 28 20.60 -7.09 -16.93
N CYS A 29 21.33 -8.20 -16.74
CA CYS A 29 21.72 -9.08 -17.84
C CYS A 29 20.54 -9.85 -18.47
N THR A 30 19.49 -10.13 -17.68
CA THR A 30 18.33 -10.93 -18.13
C THR A 30 17.24 -10.06 -18.75
N THR A 31 17.17 -8.78 -18.42
CA THR A 31 16.11 -7.87 -18.91
C THR A 31 16.45 -7.40 -20.32
N LYS A 32 15.71 -7.92 -21.32
CA LYS A 32 15.72 -7.42 -22.70
C LYS A 32 14.50 -6.54 -22.93
N GLU A 33 14.72 -5.27 -23.24
CA GLU A 33 13.64 -4.33 -23.56
C GLU A 33 13.02 -4.71 -24.92
N ARG A 34 11.73 -5.08 -24.91
CA ARG A 34 11.04 -5.66 -26.07
C ARG A 34 10.13 -4.66 -26.81
N TYR A 35 9.90 -3.47 -26.24
CA TYR A 35 8.99 -2.46 -26.78
C TYR A 35 9.59 -1.06 -26.62
N THR A 36 9.97 -0.44 -27.73
CA THR A 36 10.32 0.99 -27.79
C THR A 36 9.07 1.78 -28.15
N PHE A 37 8.52 2.52 -27.20
CA PHE A 37 7.43 3.46 -27.50
C PHE A 37 8.00 4.67 -28.25
N ALA A 38 7.27 5.15 -29.26
CA ALA A 38 7.67 6.34 -30.01
C ALA A 38 7.80 7.55 -29.06
N VAL A 39 8.96 8.21 -29.09
CA VAL A 39 9.23 9.42 -28.30
C VAL A 39 8.22 10.49 -28.71
N GLN A 40 7.29 10.84 -27.82
CA GLN A 40 6.31 11.88 -28.10
C GLN A 40 6.98 13.27 -28.09
N PRO A 41 6.96 14.03 -29.20
CA PRO A 41 7.59 15.35 -29.25
C PRO A 41 6.88 16.34 -28.32
N GLY A 42 7.65 17.09 -27.52
CA GLY A 42 7.12 18.13 -26.61
C GLY A 42 6.86 17.69 -25.16
N ALA A 43 7.40 16.54 -24.72
CA ALA A 43 7.29 16.06 -23.35
C ALA A 43 7.83 17.08 -22.34
N SER A 44 6.92 17.70 -21.59
CA SER A 44 7.25 18.57 -20.47
C SER A 44 6.56 18.01 -19.23
N VAL A 45 7.35 17.59 -18.24
CA VAL A 45 6.87 16.97 -17.01
C VAL A 45 5.80 17.83 -16.32
N ALA A 46 5.95 19.16 -16.35
CA ALA A 46 4.97 20.08 -15.77
C ALA A 46 3.62 20.07 -16.51
N LYS A 47 3.63 19.98 -17.85
CA LYS A 47 2.39 19.86 -18.65
C LYS A 47 1.72 18.52 -18.41
N ASP A 48 2.51 17.46 -18.30
CA ASP A 48 2.03 16.09 -18.08
C ASP A 48 1.43 15.94 -16.69
N LEU A 49 2.03 16.58 -15.68
CA LEU A 49 1.48 16.64 -14.34
C LEU A 49 0.18 17.45 -14.28
N LYS A 50 0.11 18.58 -14.99
CA LYS A 50 -1.13 19.37 -15.08
C LYS A 50 -2.26 18.59 -15.76
N LEU A 51 -1.94 17.82 -16.79
CA LEU A 51 -2.89 16.93 -17.47
C LEU A 51 -3.40 15.84 -16.50
N LEU A 52 -2.48 15.23 -15.77
CA LEU A 52 -2.77 14.18 -14.78
C LEU A 52 -3.60 14.71 -13.60
N LEU A 53 -3.37 15.94 -13.14
CA LEU A 53 -4.20 16.63 -12.14
C LEU A 53 -5.66 16.79 -12.60
N GLY A 54 -5.90 16.86 -13.91
CA GLY A 54 -7.26 16.83 -14.46
C GLY A 54 -7.95 15.48 -14.33
N ASN A 55 -7.21 14.39 -14.08
CA ASN A 55 -7.77 13.05 -13.91
C ASN A 55 -8.35 12.89 -12.50
N GLY A 56 -9.68 12.82 -12.41
CA GLY A 56 -10.38 12.60 -11.15
C GLY A 56 -10.05 11.25 -10.51
N GLN A 57 -9.88 10.19 -11.30
CA GLN A 57 -9.61 8.84 -10.79
C GLN A 57 -8.19 8.73 -10.21
N TRP A 58 -7.22 9.37 -10.87
CA TRP A 58 -5.86 9.47 -10.35
C TRP A 58 -5.79 10.24 -9.03
N ARG A 59 -6.48 11.39 -8.92
CA ARG A 59 -6.53 12.16 -7.67
C ARG A 59 -7.10 11.35 -6.51
N ILE A 60 -8.20 10.63 -6.76
CA ILE A 60 -8.82 9.73 -5.78
C ILE A 60 -7.81 8.66 -5.34
N MET A 61 -7.08 8.06 -6.28
CA MET A 61 -6.09 7.02 -5.98
C MET A 61 -4.91 7.52 -5.16
N CYS A 62 -4.42 8.74 -5.41
CA CYS A 62 -3.36 9.38 -4.61
C CYS A 62 -3.79 9.63 -3.16
N VAL A 63 -4.97 10.22 -2.96
CA VAL A 63 -5.52 10.47 -1.61
C VAL A 63 -5.79 9.16 -0.89
N PHE A 64 -6.37 8.17 -1.58
CA PHE A 64 -6.57 6.82 -1.07
C PHE A 64 -5.25 6.19 -0.59
N LYS A 65 -4.19 6.27 -1.39
CA LYS A 65 -2.88 5.69 -1.04
C LYS A 65 -2.25 6.37 0.17
N MET A 66 -2.40 7.69 0.26
CA MET A 66 -1.95 8.48 1.41
C MET A 66 -2.65 8.04 2.69
N MET A 67 -3.99 7.90 2.68
CA MET A 67 -4.78 7.42 3.83
C MET A 67 -4.43 5.98 4.22
N ALA A 68 -4.32 5.09 3.23
CA ALA A 68 -3.95 3.70 3.43
C ALA A 68 -2.58 3.56 4.11
N THR A 69 -1.60 4.33 3.64
CA THR A 69 -0.25 4.28 4.19
C THR A 69 -0.18 4.92 5.58
N CYS A 70 -0.88 6.05 5.78
CA CYS A 70 -0.98 6.72 7.07
C CYS A 70 -1.57 5.78 8.14
N SER A 71 -2.70 5.14 7.85
CA SER A 71 -3.35 4.20 8.78
C SER A 71 -2.45 3.01 9.14
N ASN A 72 -1.69 2.48 8.18
CA ASN A 72 -0.74 1.40 8.41
C ASN A 72 0.42 1.84 9.32
N VAL A 73 0.95 3.04 9.11
CA VAL A 73 2.03 3.58 9.97
C VAL A 73 1.53 3.91 11.36
N VAL A 74 0.34 4.50 11.50
CA VAL A 74 -0.23 4.80 12.82
C VAL A 74 -0.39 3.52 13.63
N ARG A 75 -0.99 2.47 13.05
CA ARG A 75 -1.16 1.18 13.72
C ARG A 75 0.19 0.52 14.00
N GLY A 76 1.10 0.49 13.02
CA GLY A 76 2.44 -0.08 13.16
C GLY A 76 3.26 0.60 14.25
N GLY A 77 3.24 1.93 14.29
CA GLY A 77 3.91 2.73 15.31
C GLY A 77 3.32 2.52 16.71
N ALA A 78 2.00 2.39 16.83
CA ALA A 78 1.32 2.13 18.10
C ALA A 78 1.46 0.67 18.60
N THR A 79 1.83 -0.28 17.73
CA THR A 79 1.83 -1.72 18.05
C THR A 79 2.73 -2.05 19.24
N LEU A 80 3.95 -1.53 19.26
CA LEU A 80 4.89 -1.79 20.36
C LEU A 80 4.43 -1.17 21.68
N TYR A 81 3.87 0.05 21.63
CA TYR A 81 3.29 0.69 22.82
C TYR A 81 2.10 -0.09 23.36
N PHE A 82 1.25 -0.62 22.47
CA PHE A 82 0.09 -1.41 22.83
C PHE A 82 0.48 -2.70 23.56
N VAL A 83 1.44 -3.47 23.03
CA VAL A 83 1.88 -4.71 23.69
C VAL A 83 2.61 -4.41 25.01
N LYS A 84 3.45 -3.37 25.03
CA LYS A 84 4.23 -3.02 26.22
C LYS A 84 3.38 -2.49 27.36
N TYR A 85 2.47 -1.55 27.09
CA TYR A 85 1.77 -0.81 28.16
C TYR A 85 0.30 -1.20 28.32
N VAL A 86 -0.40 -1.57 27.24
CA VAL A 86 -1.82 -1.94 27.33
C VAL A 86 -1.98 -3.42 27.67
N MET A 87 -1.16 -4.29 27.06
CA MET A 87 -1.17 -5.71 27.40
C MET A 87 -0.32 -6.01 28.64
N ASP A 88 0.60 -5.12 29.04
CA ASP A 88 1.54 -5.30 30.16
C ASP A 88 2.43 -6.55 30.04
N HIS A 89 2.72 -6.98 28.80
CA HIS A 89 3.50 -8.19 28.49
C HIS A 89 4.55 -7.88 27.40
N PRO A 90 5.59 -7.09 27.71
CA PRO A 90 6.62 -6.68 26.74
C PRO A 90 7.37 -7.85 26.10
N GLU A 91 7.50 -8.98 26.79
CA GLU A 91 8.11 -10.21 26.30
C GLU A 91 7.36 -10.82 25.10
N LEU A 92 6.07 -10.52 24.96
CA LEU A 92 5.24 -10.99 23.86
C LEU A 92 5.37 -10.12 22.60
N ALA A 93 6.05 -8.97 22.65
CA ALA A 93 6.14 -8.04 21.54
C ALA A 93 6.74 -8.67 20.28
N THR A 94 7.83 -9.43 20.42
CA THR A 94 8.46 -10.13 19.29
C THR A 94 7.54 -11.18 18.69
N GLN A 95 6.82 -11.94 19.52
CA GLN A 95 5.87 -12.96 19.06
C GLN A 95 4.67 -12.31 18.35
N PHE A 96 4.18 -11.18 18.88
CA PHE A 96 3.07 -10.42 18.28
C PHE A 96 3.43 -9.92 16.88
N LEU A 97 4.65 -9.41 16.69
CA LEU A 97 5.15 -8.98 15.39
C LEU A 97 5.41 -10.17 14.45
N LEU A 98 5.94 -11.28 14.97
CA LEU A 98 6.23 -12.48 14.18
C LEU A 98 4.95 -13.10 13.62
N TYR A 99 3.97 -13.39 14.47
CA TYR A 99 2.69 -13.95 14.03
C TYR A 99 1.94 -12.97 13.13
N GLY A 100 2.03 -11.67 13.41
CA GLY A 100 1.49 -10.65 12.53
C GLY A 100 2.12 -10.67 11.13
N SER A 101 3.45 -10.79 11.04
CA SER A 101 4.18 -10.87 9.77
C SER A 101 3.87 -12.14 8.99
N LEU A 102 3.68 -13.27 9.67
CA LEU A 102 3.21 -14.50 9.01
C LEU A 102 1.79 -14.30 8.45
N ALA A 103 0.90 -13.68 9.23
CA ALA A 103 -0.45 -13.38 8.78
C ALA A 103 -0.49 -12.46 7.56
N THR A 104 0.37 -11.42 7.51
CA THR A 104 0.47 -10.53 6.35
C THR A 104 0.94 -11.28 5.10
N MET A 105 1.93 -12.17 5.25
CA MET A 105 2.45 -13.00 4.17
C MET A 105 1.36 -13.91 3.58
N PHE A 106 0.66 -14.66 4.42
CA PHE A 106 -0.45 -15.52 3.97
C PHE A 106 -1.63 -14.72 3.41
N GLY A 107 -1.94 -13.56 4.01
CA GLY A 107 -3.01 -12.68 3.54
C GLY A 107 -2.77 -12.20 2.11
N SER A 108 -1.53 -11.79 1.79
CA SER A 108 -1.16 -11.38 0.44
C SER A 108 -1.13 -12.54 -0.57
N LEU A 109 -0.65 -13.72 -0.17
CA LEU A 109 -0.61 -14.92 -1.02
C LEU A 109 -2.01 -15.43 -1.39
N CYS A 110 -2.95 -15.34 -0.45
CA CYS A 110 -4.35 -15.74 -0.65
C CYS A 110 -5.17 -14.70 -1.43
N SER A 111 -4.63 -13.51 -1.70
CA SER A 111 -5.33 -12.40 -2.37
C SER A 111 -5.91 -12.81 -3.72
N SER A 112 -5.09 -13.40 -4.59
CA SER A 112 -5.52 -13.78 -5.95
C SER A 112 -6.61 -14.85 -5.96
N ARG A 113 -6.55 -15.82 -5.05
CA ARG A 113 -7.58 -16.87 -4.94
C ARG A 113 -8.88 -16.35 -4.34
N LEU A 114 -8.79 -15.51 -3.31
CA LEU A 114 -9.97 -15.03 -2.58
C LEU A 114 -10.73 -13.95 -3.36
N LEU A 115 -10.00 -13.09 -4.08
CA LEU A 115 -10.58 -11.91 -4.74
C LEU A 115 -10.69 -12.06 -6.26
N GLY A 116 -10.12 -13.10 -6.85
CA GLY A 116 -10.14 -13.30 -8.31
C GLY A 116 -11.51 -13.57 -8.94
N ARG A 117 -12.55 -13.90 -8.14
CA ARG A 117 -13.91 -14.18 -8.62
C ARG A 117 -14.91 -13.04 -8.41
N PHE A 118 -14.51 -11.98 -7.71
CA PHE A 118 -15.39 -10.88 -7.33
C PHE A 118 -14.93 -9.57 -7.95
N ASP A 119 -15.86 -8.62 -8.07
CA ASP A 119 -15.53 -7.25 -8.49
C ASP A 119 -14.50 -6.65 -7.51
N ARG A 120 -13.35 -6.24 -8.02
CA ARG A 120 -12.20 -5.78 -7.22
C ARG A 120 -12.59 -4.63 -6.29
N VAL A 121 -13.33 -3.64 -6.78
CA VAL A 121 -13.69 -2.44 -6.00
C VAL A 121 -14.73 -2.77 -4.92
N LYS A 122 -15.72 -3.60 -5.25
CA LYS A 122 -16.73 -4.03 -4.26
C LYS A 122 -16.11 -4.90 -3.18
N SER A 123 -15.23 -5.83 -3.56
CA SER A 123 -14.53 -6.70 -2.61
C SER A 123 -13.64 -5.90 -1.67
N PHE A 124 -12.93 -4.90 -2.20
CA PHE A 124 -12.13 -4.02 -1.37
C PHE A 124 -12.99 -3.28 -0.35
N LYS A 125 -14.14 -2.70 -0.74
CA LYS A 125 -15.06 -2.04 0.20
C LYS A 125 -15.51 -2.95 1.34
N TRP A 126 -15.89 -4.19 1.04
CA TRP A 126 -16.27 -5.17 2.07
C TRP A 126 -15.11 -5.55 3.00
N ILE A 127 -13.91 -5.70 2.45
CA ILE A 127 -12.71 -5.97 3.25
C ILE A 127 -12.41 -4.79 4.20
N ILE A 128 -12.55 -3.55 3.73
CA ILE A 128 -12.40 -2.35 4.58
C ILE A 128 -13.33 -2.41 5.78
N VAL A 129 -14.60 -2.74 5.56
CA VAL A 129 -15.58 -2.90 6.63
C VAL A 129 -15.16 -4.05 7.57
N ALA A 130 -14.77 -5.20 7.03
CA ALA A 130 -14.39 -6.37 7.81
C ALA A 130 -13.21 -6.09 8.76
N TYR A 131 -12.08 -5.58 8.26
CA TYR A 131 -10.95 -5.30 9.13
C TYR A 131 -11.19 -4.09 10.06
N SER A 132 -12.05 -3.14 9.68
CA SER A 132 -12.46 -2.05 10.57
C SER A 132 -13.25 -2.58 11.77
N LEU A 133 -14.19 -3.51 11.54
CA LEU A 133 -14.93 -4.19 12.61
C LEU A 133 -14.02 -5.01 13.51
N ILE A 134 -13.05 -5.75 12.94
CA ILE A 134 -12.05 -6.48 13.73
C ILE A 134 -11.22 -5.51 14.60
N SER A 135 -10.83 -4.36 14.06
CA SER A 135 -10.10 -3.33 14.82
C SER A 135 -10.92 -2.80 16.00
N LEU A 136 -12.21 -2.52 15.79
CA LEU A 136 -13.13 -2.12 16.87
C LEU A 136 -13.37 -3.24 17.88
N LEU A 137 -13.37 -4.50 17.46
CA LEU A 137 -13.49 -5.63 18.37
C LEU A 137 -12.26 -5.75 19.29
N ILE A 138 -11.06 -5.49 18.77
CA ILE A 138 -9.84 -5.38 19.59
C ILE A 138 -9.97 -4.22 20.60
N PHE A 139 -10.58 -3.10 20.20
CA PHE A 139 -10.80 -1.96 21.08
C PHE A 139 -11.71 -2.29 22.28
N VAL A 140 -12.79 -3.05 22.07
CA VAL A 140 -13.73 -3.42 23.14
C VAL A 140 -13.20 -4.56 24.00
N THR A 141 -12.30 -5.39 23.47
CA THR A 141 -11.72 -6.53 24.20
C THR A 141 -10.93 -6.04 25.43
N PRO A 142 -11.19 -6.62 26.63
CA PRO A 142 -10.38 -6.39 27.82
C PRO A 142 -8.93 -6.85 27.63
N ALA A 143 -7.97 -6.08 28.15
CA ALA A 143 -6.54 -6.36 28.02
C ALA A 143 -6.11 -7.74 28.60
N GLN A 144 -6.90 -8.28 29.53
CA GLN A 144 -6.68 -9.57 30.18
C GLN A 144 -6.80 -10.76 29.20
N HIS A 145 -7.57 -10.62 28.11
CA HIS A 145 -7.78 -11.69 27.13
C HIS A 145 -6.72 -11.68 26.02
N ILE A 146 -5.47 -11.90 26.41
CA ILE A 146 -4.29 -11.86 25.52
C ILE A 146 -4.45 -12.78 24.30
N ALA A 147 -4.86 -14.04 24.51
CA ALA A 147 -5.04 -15.00 23.42
C ALA A 147 -6.07 -14.52 22.37
N LEU A 148 -7.14 -13.86 22.82
CA LEU A 148 -8.16 -13.31 21.93
C LEU A 148 -7.62 -12.11 21.14
N ILE A 149 -6.87 -11.22 21.78
CA ILE A 149 -6.20 -10.08 21.12
C ILE A 149 -5.22 -10.58 20.06
N PHE A 150 -4.44 -11.62 20.35
CA PHE A 150 -3.54 -12.25 19.37
C PHE A 150 -4.32 -12.80 18.17
N ALA A 151 -5.37 -13.59 18.42
CA ALA A 151 -6.20 -14.16 17.35
C ALA A 151 -6.83 -13.07 16.47
N LEU A 152 -7.39 -12.03 17.08
CA LEU A 152 -7.96 -10.90 16.35
C LEU A 152 -6.92 -10.10 15.58
N ASN A 153 -5.72 -9.89 16.11
CA ASN A 153 -4.66 -9.18 15.41
C ASN A 153 -4.14 -9.98 14.20
N ILE A 154 -3.98 -11.30 14.35
CA ILE A 154 -3.64 -12.20 13.25
C ILE A 154 -4.72 -12.13 12.16
N LEU A 155 -5.99 -12.24 12.54
CA LEU A 155 -7.11 -12.16 11.61
C LEU A 155 -7.15 -10.79 10.91
N PHE A 156 -6.97 -9.71 11.65
CA PHE A 156 -6.90 -8.35 11.11
C PHE A 156 -5.80 -8.24 10.06
N LEU A 157 -4.57 -8.64 10.39
CA LEU A 157 -3.40 -8.49 9.53
C LEU A 157 -3.49 -9.36 8.27
N PHE A 158 -4.08 -10.54 8.39
CA PHE A 158 -4.42 -11.40 7.27
C PHE A 158 -5.39 -10.70 6.31
N VAL A 159 -6.56 -10.29 6.81
CA VAL A 159 -7.62 -9.64 6.01
C VAL A 159 -7.15 -8.33 5.40
N PHE A 160 -6.40 -7.52 6.15
CA PHE A 160 -5.85 -6.25 5.70
C PHE A 160 -4.89 -6.43 4.50
N ASN A 161 -3.94 -7.37 4.60
CA ASN A 161 -2.92 -7.56 3.55
C ASN A 161 -3.42 -8.25 2.29
N THR A 162 -4.58 -8.92 2.33
CA THR A 162 -5.24 -9.41 1.12
C THR A 162 -5.53 -8.27 0.12
N THR A 163 -5.61 -7.02 0.57
CA THR A 163 -5.88 -5.86 -0.28
C THR A 163 -4.66 -5.25 -0.96
N THR A 164 -3.44 -5.57 -0.51
CA THR A 164 -2.20 -4.96 -1.03
C THR A 164 -2.02 -5.15 -2.54
N PRO A 165 -2.22 -6.37 -3.11
CA PRO A 165 -2.14 -6.57 -4.56
C PRO A 165 -3.19 -5.76 -5.33
N LEU A 166 -4.40 -5.63 -4.80
CA LEU A 166 -5.48 -4.86 -5.43
C LEU A 166 -5.11 -3.38 -5.56
N GLN A 167 -4.41 -2.80 -4.59
CA GLN A 167 -3.96 -1.40 -4.68
C GLN A 167 -3.01 -1.18 -5.87
N TRP A 168 -2.13 -2.14 -6.15
CA TRP A 168 -1.21 -2.06 -7.29
C TRP A 168 -1.93 -2.24 -8.62
N LEU A 169 -2.90 -3.17 -8.67
CA LEU A 169 -3.74 -3.34 -9.86
C LEU A 169 -4.53 -2.08 -10.18
N MET A 170 -5.18 -1.47 -9.19
CA MET A 170 -5.91 -0.21 -9.36
C MET A 170 -5.00 0.95 -9.82
N ALA A 171 -3.73 0.96 -9.42
CA ALA A 171 -2.77 1.96 -9.89
C ALA A 171 -2.47 1.76 -11.38
N SER A 172 -2.33 0.50 -11.83
CA SER A 172 -2.22 0.14 -13.25
C SER A 172 -3.49 0.51 -14.03
N ASP A 173 -4.68 0.24 -13.47
CA ASP A 173 -5.96 0.57 -14.12
C ASP A 173 -6.11 2.09 -14.37
N VAL A 174 -5.54 2.92 -13.49
CA VAL A 174 -5.48 4.39 -13.67
C VAL A 174 -4.55 4.79 -14.80
N VAL A 175 -3.44 4.06 -15.02
CA VAL A 175 -2.53 4.28 -16.15
C VAL A 175 -3.25 4.02 -17.46
N ASP A 176 -3.91 2.87 -17.58
CA ASP A 176 -4.68 2.51 -18.78
C ASP A 176 -5.82 3.51 -19.03
N TYR A 177 -6.50 3.94 -17.97
CA TYR A 177 -7.51 4.99 -18.06
C TYR A 177 -6.93 6.32 -18.55
N GLU A 178 -5.76 6.73 -18.05
CA GLU A 178 -5.13 7.97 -18.50
C GLU A 178 -4.66 7.89 -19.96
N GLU A 179 -4.14 6.74 -20.41
CA GLU A 179 -3.81 6.51 -21.82
C GLU A 179 -5.06 6.64 -22.69
N SER A 180 -6.19 6.07 -22.27
CA SER A 180 -7.46 6.16 -23.03
C SER A 180 -7.99 7.60 -23.15
N ARG A 181 -7.77 8.42 -22.12
CA ARG A 181 -8.28 9.79 -22.00
C ARG A 181 -7.38 10.82 -22.67
N SER A 182 -6.07 10.72 -22.45
CA SER A 182 -5.08 11.68 -22.92
C SER A 182 -4.41 11.28 -24.23
N GLY A 183 -4.49 10.00 -24.63
CA GLY A 183 -3.70 9.44 -25.73
C GLY A 183 -2.21 9.33 -25.43
N ARG A 184 -1.78 9.65 -24.19
CA ARG A 184 -0.39 9.65 -23.76
C ARG A 184 -0.20 8.62 -22.66
N ARG A 185 0.85 7.82 -22.78
CA ARG A 185 1.21 6.83 -21.79
C ARG A 185 2.09 7.47 -20.73
N LEU A 186 1.57 7.62 -19.52
CA LEU A 186 2.22 8.35 -18.42
C LEU A 186 2.57 7.43 -17.25
N ASP A 187 2.93 6.17 -17.51
CA ASP A 187 3.18 5.14 -16.47
C ASP A 187 4.14 5.66 -15.39
N GLY A 188 5.28 6.22 -15.82
CA GLY A 188 6.31 6.73 -14.91
C GLY A 188 5.81 7.85 -14.01
N LEU A 189 4.97 8.76 -14.51
CA LEU A 189 4.44 9.88 -13.73
C LEU A 189 3.34 9.43 -12.76
N VAL A 190 2.49 8.49 -13.18
CA VAL A 190 1.46 7.89 -12.32
C VAL A 190 2.09 7.13 -11.17
N PHE A 191 3.04 6.23 -11.44
CA PHE A 191 3.69 5.43 -10.41
C PHE A 191 4.58 6.27 -9.49
N SER A 192 5.34 7.24 -10.02
CA SER A 192 6.13 8.13 -9.17
C SER A 192 5.26 8.97 -8.24
N THR A 193 4.14 9.52 -8.72
CA THR A 193 3.23 10.29 -7.85
C THR A 193 2.48 9.41 -6.85
N TYR A 194 2.15 8.17 -7.24
CA TYR A 194 1.58 7.17 -6.33
C TYR A 194 2.55 6.84 -5.18
N LEU A 195 3.83 6.61 -5.49
CA LEU A 195 4.88 6.40 -4.48
C LEU A 195 5.18 7.65 -3.66
N PHE A 196 5.09 8.83 -4.26
CA PHE A 196 5.19 10.09 -3.52
C PHE A 196 4.05 10.25 -2.50
N SER A 197 2.83 9.92 -2.91
CA SER A 197 1.64 9.92 -2.02
C SER A 197 1.80 8.92 -0.87
N LEU A 198 2.43 7.77 -1.14
CA LEU A 198 2.82 6.80 -0.11
C LEU A 198 3.79 7.44 0.90
N LYS A 199 4.85 8.12 0.44
CA LYS A 199 5.82 8.78 1.34
C LYS A 199 5.19 9.86 2.21
N ILE A 200 4.27 10.65 1.66
CA ILE A 200 3.50 11.63 2.45
C ILE A 200 2.70 10.90 3.54
N GLY A 201 2.01 9.81 3.19
CA GLY A 201 1.28 8.99 4.15
C GLY A 201 2.18 8.44 5.27
N LEU A 202 3.40 8.01 4.94
CA LEU A 202 4.39 7.57 5.95
C LEU A 202 4.75 8.72 6.91
N ALA A 203 5.06 9.90 6.37
CA ALA A 203 5.46 11.06 7.15
C ALA A 203 4.34 11.53 8.08
N ILE A 204 3.12 11.67 7.56
CA ILE A 204 1.94 12.06 8.34
C ILE A 204 1.64 11.01 9.41
N GLY A 205 1.61 9.72 9.05
CA GLY A 205 1.30 8.65 10.00
C GLY A 205 2.29 8.59 11.16
N GLY A 206 3.60 8.75 10.87
CA GLY A 206 4.64 8.78 11.90
C GLY A 206 4.53 10.02 12.80
N ALA A 207 4.28 11.19 12.20
CA ALA A 207 4.10 12.44 12.94
C ALA A 207 2.88 12.41 13.85
N VAL A 208 1.75 11.86 13.38
CA VAL A 208 0.51 11.73 14.16
C VAL A 208 0.73 10.90 15.42
N VAL A 209 1.44 9.77 15.33
CA VAL A 209 1.79 8.95 16.51
C VAL A 209 2.62 9.75 17.51
N GLY A 210 3.66 10.44 17.04
CA GLY A 210 4.53 11.25 17.89
C GLY A 210 3.80 12.41 18.57
N TRP A 211 3.00 13.18 17.83
CA TRP A 211 2.27 14.33 18.36
C TRP A 211 1.20 13.92 19.36
N ILE A 212 0.45 12.85 19.10
CA ILE A 212 -0.58 12.36 20.03
C ILE A 212 0.08 11.89 21.33
N LEU A 213 1.18 11.14 21.25
CA LEU A 213 1.90 10.69 22.46
C LEU A 213 2.53 11.86 23.23
N ALA A 214 3.07 12.86 22.54
CA ALA A 214 3.59 14.07 23.17
C ALA A 214 2.49 14.89 23.86
N PHE A 215 1.30 14.97 23.26
CA PHE A 215 0.17 15.70 23.82
C PHE A 215 -0.32 15.10 25.14
N VAL A 216 -0.31 13.76 25.28
CA VAL A 216 -0.71 13.07 26.51
C VAL A 216 0.47 12.89 27.48
N ASN A 217 1.56 13.65 27.30
CA ASN A 217 2.76 13.61 28.14
C ASN A 217 3.32 12.19 28.37
N TYR A 218 3.29 11.34 27.34
CA TYR A 218 3.89 10.01 27.40
C TYR A 218 5.37 10.10 27.78
N SER A 219 5.77 9.41 28.85
CA SER A 219 7.15 9.35 29.32
C SER A 219 7.64 7.91 29.35
N ALA A 220 8.63 7.58 28.52
CA ALA A 220 9.22 6.24 28.50
C ALA A 220 9.93 5.85 29.81
N SER A 221 10.20 6.84 30.68
CA SER A 221 10.84 6.64 31.99
C SER A 221 9.86 6.17 33.08
N ASN A 222 8.55 6.33 32.88
CA ASN A 222 7.57 5.90 33.86
C ASN A 222 7.30 4.39 33.69
N SER A 223 7.49 3.63 34.76
CA SER A 223 7.17 2.19 34.81
C SER A 223 5.67 1.92 34.72
N VAL A 224 4.85 2.82 35.26
CA VAL A 224 3.37 2.79 35.18
C VAL A 224 2.90 4.07 34.48
N GLN A 225 2.19 3.90 33.37
CA GLN A 225 1.62 5.04 32.62
C GLN A 225 0.24 5.42 33.20
N PRO A 226 -0.13 6.71 33.17
CA PRO A 226 -1.49 7.13 33.52
C PRO A 226 -2.56 6.45 32.65
N ASP A 227 -3.75 6.22 33.20
CA ASP A 227 -4.88 5.61 32.48
C ASP A 227 -5.25 6.35 31.19
N GLU A 228 -5.05 7.68 31.17
CA GLU A 228 -5.26 8.52 29.99
C GLU A 228 -4.30 8.15 28.84
N VAL A 229 -3.03 7.88 29.16
CA VAL A 229 -2.01 7.46 28.19
C VAL A 229 -2.34 6.06 27.66
N LEU A 230 -2.74 5.13 28.53
CA LEU A 230 -3.13 3.77 28.14
C LEU A 230 -4.35 3.79 27.19
N SER A 231 -5.35 4.59 27.53
CA SER A 231 -6.54 4.79 26.70
C SER A 231 -6.19 5.39 25.35
N THR A 232 -5.29 6.38 25.34
CA THR A 232 -4.80 7.02 24.11
C THR A 232 -4.06 6.03 23.21
N ILE A 233 -3.18 5.19 23.77
CA ILE A 233 -2.48 4.14 23.00
C ILE A 233 -3.49 3.17 22.39
N LYS A 234 -4.53 2.77 23.14
CA LYS A 234 -5.59 1.89 22.65
C LYS A 234 -6.38 2.53 21.49
N ILE A 235 -6.72 3.82 21.62
CA ILE A 235 -7.39 4.62 20.58
C ILE A 235 -6.51 4.75 19.34
N LEU A 236 -5.22 5.02 19.52
CA LEU A 236 -4.25 5.17 18.43
C LEU A 236 -4.06 3.86 17.65
N PHE A 237 -4.06 2.73 18.36
CA PHE A 237 -3.94 1.41 17.73
C PHE A 237 -5.22 0.96 17.02
N CYS A 238 -6.40 1.23 17.59
CA CYS A 238 -7.66 0.67 17.10
C CYS A 238 -8.55 1.65 16.34
N VAL A 239 -8.76 2.86 16.88
CA VAL A 239 -9.81 3.80 16.43
C VAL A 239 -9.28 4.76 15.39
N VAL A 240 -8.08 5.33 15.57
CA VAL A 240 -7.49 6.28 14.60
C VAL A 240 -7.37 5.66 13.19
N PRO A 241 -6.88 4.42 13.02
CA PRO A 241 -6.86 3.77 11.72
C PRO A 241 -8.27 3.58 11.14
N VAL A 242 -9.28 3.29 11.96
CA VAL A 242 -10.68 3.11 11.52
C VAL A 242 -11.25 4.39 10.90
N VAL A 243 -10.95 5.56 11.46
CA VAL A 243 -11.35 6.84 10.85
C VAL A 243 -10.76 6.99 9.44
N LEU A 244 -9.49 6.63 9.27
CA LEU A 244 -8.82 6.64 7.96
C LEU A 244 -9.40 5.59 7.01
N TYR A 245 -9.79 4.42 7.52
CA TYR A 245 -10.45 3.37 6.75
C TYR A 245 -11.83 3.78 6.23
N VAL A 246 -12.60 4.53 7.03
CA VAL A 246 -13.85 5.14 6.57
C VAL A 246 -13.56 6.16 5.46
N GLY A 247 -12.52 6.98 5.61
CA GLY A 247 -12.05 7.88 4.53
C GLY A 247 -11.70 7.12 3.24
N MET A 248 -10.99 6.00 3.36
CA MET A 248 -10.67 5.12 2.22
C MET A 248 -11.93 4.55 1.55
N PHE A 249 -12.93 4.14 2.34
CA PHE A 249 -14.20 3.66 1.82
C PHE A 249 -14.93 4.75 1.01
N ILE A 250 -14.96 5.98 1.52
CA ILE A 250 -15.54 7.13 0.82
C ILE A 250 -14.78 7.39 -0.49
N MET A 251 -13.44 7.38 -0.48
CA MET A 251 -12.65 7.55 -1.71
C MET A 251 -12.94 6.46 -2.75
N LEU A 252 -13.05 5.19 -2.33
CA LEU A 252 -13.46 4.10 -3.21
C LEU A 252 -14.92 4.21 -3.70
N SER A 253 -15.79 4.92 -3.00
CA SER A 253 -17.15 5.21 -3.48
C SER A 253 -17.17 6.20 -4.64
N LEU A 254 -16.19 7.10 -4.70
CA LEU A 254 -16.00 8.07 -5.77
C LEU A 254 -15.23 7.49 -6.97
N TYR A 255 -14.59 6.33 -6.78
CA TYR A 255 -13.84 5.61 -7.81
C TYR A 255 -14.81 4.93 -8.80
N LYS A 256 -14.68 5.26 -10.09
CA LYS A 256 -15.61 4.90 -11.18
C LYS A 256 -15.06 3.82 -12.12
N LEU A 257 -13.82 3.36 -11.90
CA LEU A 257 -13.19 2.30 -12.69
C LEU A 257 -13.60 0.94 -12.10
N SER A 258 -14.74 0.43 -12.55
CA SER A 258 -15.15 -0.96 -12.30
C SER A 258 -14.42 -1.92 -13.22
N ASP A 259 -14.41 -3.21 -12.88
CA ASP A 259 -13.74 -4.24 -13.69
C ASP A 259 -14.21 -4.24 -15.15
N ALA A 260 -15.53 -4.14 -15.37
CA ALA A 260 -16.11 -4.06 -16.71
C ALA A 260 -15.61 -2.82 -17.49
N ARG A 261 -15.42 -1.68 -16.80
CA ARG A 261 -14.93 -0.45 -17.43
C ARG A 261 -13.45 -0.56 -17.76
N VAL A 262 -12.66 -1.12 -16.86
CA VAL A 262 -11.22 -1.37 -17.08
C VAL A 262 -11.02 -2.33 -18.24
N GLU A 263 -11.81 -3.40 -18.30
CA GLU A 263 -11.77 -4.37 -19.40
C GLU A 263 -12.14 -3.72 -20.74
N ALA A 264 -13.20 -2.90 -20.78
CA ALA A 264 -13.58 -2.16 -21.98
C ALA A 264 -12.46 -1.21 -22.46
N ILE A 265 -11.80 -0.51 -21.54
CA ILE A 265 -10.64 0.35 -21.86
C ILE A 265 -9.48 -0.47 -22.41
N SER A 266 -9.16 -1.60 -21.77
CA SER A 266 -8.08 -2.50 -22.20
C SER A 266 -8.32 -3.05 -23.62
N GLN A 267 -9.55 -3.46 -23.91
CA GLN A 267 -9.95 -3.91 -25.26
C GLN A 267 -9.85 -2.77 -26.28
N GLN A 268 -10.26 -1.55 -25.92
CA GLN A 268 -10.16 -0.37 -26.79
C GLN A 268 -8.71 -0.02 -27.10
N LEU A 269 -7.82 -0.05 -26.11
CA LEU A 269 -6.39 0.21 -26.29
C LEU A 269 -5.72 -0.87 -27.15
N THR A 270 -6.08 -2.15 -26.93
CA THR A 270 -5.58 -3.25 -27.75
C THR A 270 -5.99 -3.09 -29.22
N LYS A 271 -7.25 -2.71 -29.49
CA LYS A 271 -7.73 -2.43 -30.86
C LYS A 271 -6.98 -1.26 -31.50
N ARG A 272 -6.80 -0.14 -30.79
CA ARG A 272 -6.04 1.02 -31.28
C ARG A 272 -4.60 0.67 -31.65
N ARG A 273 -3.95 -0.17 -30.83
CA ARG A 273 -2.59 -0.64 -31.09
C ARG A 273 -2.53 -1.55 -32.30
N ALA A 274 -3.49 -2.45 -32.46
CA ALA A 274 -3.59 -3.29 -33.66
C ALA A 274 -3.72 -2.44 -34.94
N THR A 275 -4.60 -1.44 -34.94
CA THR A 275 -4.76 -0.52 -36.08
C THR A 275 -3.49 0.30 -36.38
N GLN A 276 -2.82 0.83 -35.34
CA GLN A 276 -1.53 1.52 -35.55
C GLN A 276 -0.42 0.60 -36.08
N SER A 277 -0.37 -0.65 -35.63
CA SER A 277 0.58 -1.65 -36.13
C SER A 277 0.29 -2.10 -37.56
N GLU A 278 -0.95 -2.02 -38.04
CA GLU A 278 -1.32 -2.27 -39.45
C GLU A 278 -1.03 -1.05 -40.35
N GLU A 279 -1.15 0.18 -39.84
CA GLU A 279 -0.83 1.40 -40.60
C GLU A 279 0.68 1.62 -40.80
N LEU A 280 1.53 1.21 -39.84
CA LEU A 280 2.99 1.33 -39.92
C LEU A 280 3.63 0.61 -41.14
N PRO A 281 3.30 -0.65 -41.48
CA PRO A 281 3.80 -1.29 -42.68
C PRO A 281 3.19 -0.72 -43.98
N ALA A 282 1.96 -0.21 -43.96
CA ALA A 282 1.31 0.41 -45.12
C ALA A 282 1.92 1.79 -45.46
N ALA A 283 2.24 2.60 -44.45
CA ALA A 283 2.94 3.87 -44.64
C ALA A 283 4.39 3.67 -45.10
N ALA A 284 5.08 2.62 -44.63
CA ALA A 284 6.43 2.28 -45.06
C ALA A 284 6.50 1.79 -46.53
N THR A 285 5.44 1.15 -47.04
CA THR A 285 5.34 0.72 -48.45
C THR A 285 4.86 1.83 -49.39
N ALA A 286 4.11 2.82 -48.88
CA ALA A 286 3.69 3.98 -49.67
C ALA A 286 4.82 5.01 -49.92
N ILE A 287 5.86 5.04 -49.09
CA ILE A 287 7.03 5.93 -49.26
C ILE A 287 8.07 5.33 -50.23
N SER A 288 7.95 4.04 -50.56
CA SER A 288 8.85 3.33 -51.49
C SER A 288 8.39 3.30 -52.95
N HIS A 289 7.39 4.10 -53.33
CA HIS A 289 6.89 4.22 -54.71
C HIS A 289 6.91 5.66 -55.21
#